data_AF-A0A962Y367-F1
#
_entry.id   AF-A0A962Y367-F1
#
_cell.length_a   1.000
_cell.length_b   1.000
_cell.length_c   1.000
_cell.angle_alpha   90.00
_cell.angle_beta   90.00
_cell.angle_gamma   90.00
#
_symmetry.space_group_name_H-M   'P 1'
#
loop_
_entity.id
_entity.type
_entity.pdbx_description
1 polymer ?
#
loop_
_entity_poly.entity_id
_entity_poly.type
_entity_poly.pdbx_seq_one_letter_code
_entity_poly.pdbx_strand_id
1 'polypeptide(L)'
;RPGNTWNDPHQAALRVLAQGFVDFGLCQGSVDSVLESEDYKRFYMHRTGHWLGLDVHDVGEYKQQGEWRTLCPGMTLTVEPGSYIRAAENVPQHFWDIGVRIEDDVLVTASGNELLTAAAPKTVTEIEELMQ
;
A
#
# COMPACT_ATOMS: atom_id res chain seq x y z
N ARG A 1 9.58 10.15 -2.65
CA ARG A 1 10.69 11.07 -3.00
C ARG A 1 10.11 12.44 -3.37
N PRO A 2 10.87 13.53 -3.25
CA PRO A 2 10.41 14.86 -3.66
C PRO A 2 9.98 14.89 -5.12
N GLY A 3 8.98 15.72 -5.44
CA GLY A 3 8.47 15.90 -6.79
C GLY A 3 7.40 14.89 -7.23
N ASN A 4 7.33 13.72 -6.58
CA ASN A 4 6.15 12.84 -6.73
C ASN A 4 4.95 13.44 -5.99
N THR A 5 3.73 13.05 -6.38
CA THR A 5 2.51 13.42 -5.66
C THR A 5 2.21 12.48 -4.51
N TRP A 6 1.40 12.94 -3.56
CA TRP A 6 0.87 12.16 -2.45
C TRP A 6 0.26 10.81 -2.88
N ASN A 7 -0.44 10.79 -4.02
CA ASN A 7 -1.18 9.61 -4.46
C ASN A 7 -0.36 8.65 -5.33
N ASP A 8 0.87 9.02 -5.71
CA ASP A 8 1.73 8.17 -6.56
C ASP A 8 2.07 6.82 -5.90
N PRO A 9 2.44 6.74 -4.60
CA PRO A 9 2.67 5.46 -3.93
C PRO A 9 1.44 4.56 -3.96
N HIS A 10 0.24 5.14 -3.82
CA HIS A 10 -1.00 4.38 -3.88
C HIS A 10 -1.27 3.82 -5.27
N GLN A 11 -1.05 4.61 -6.33
CA GLN A 11 -1.16 4.10 -7.70
C GLN A 11 -0.13 2.99 -8.00
N ALA A 12 1.07 3.08 -7.43
CA ALA A 12 2.07 2.03 -7.56
C ALA A 12 1.62 0.73 -6.87
N ALA A 13 1.13 0.82 -5.62
CA ALA A 13 0.59 -0.33 -4.89
C ALA A 13 -0.60 -0.97 -5.60
N LEU A 14 -1.54 -0.16 -6.12
CA LEU A 14 -2.70 -0.65 -6.86
C LEU A 14 -2.30 -1.50 -8.07
N ARG A 15 -1.32 -1.05 -8.87
CA ARG A 15 -0.86 -1.80 -10.04
C ARG A 15 -0.26 -3.16 -9.66
N VAL A 16 0.56 -3.19 -8.60
CA VAL A 16 1.18 -4.43 -8.12
C VAL A 16 0.14 -5.39 -7.55
N LEU A 17 -0.78 -4.89 -6.71
CA LEU A 17 -1.85 -5.68 -6.12
C LEU A 17 -2.79 -6.22 -7.20
N ALA A 18 -3.23 -5.39 -8.15
CA ALA A 18 -4.09 -5.81 -9.24
C ALA A 18 -3.44 -6.89 -10.12
N GLN A 19 -2.14 -6.74 -10.43
CA GLN A 19 -1.39 -7.79 -11.13
C GLN A 19 -1.38 -9.10 -10.33
N GLY A 20 -1.05 -9.04 -9.04
CA GLY A 20 -1.09 -10.22 -8.17
C GLY A 20 -2.47 -10.87 -8.10
N PHE A 21 -3.54 -10.08 -8.01
CA PHE A 21 -4.91 -10.61 -7.99
C PHE A 21 -5.28 -11.33 -9.29
N VAL A 22 -4.82 -10.83 -10.45
CA VAL A 22 -4.98 -11.53 -11.73
C VAL A 22 -4.15 -12.81 -11.75
N ASP A 23 -2.87 -12.75 -11.38
CA ASP A 23 -1.94 -13.88 -11.43
C ASP A 23 -2.39 -15.05 -10.53
N PHE A 24 -2.95 -14.74 -9.37
CA PHE A 24 -3.45 -15.73 -8.42
C PHE A 24 -4.93 -16.13 -8.63
N GLY A 25 -5.57 -15.62 -9.70
CA GLY A 25 -6.95 -15.95 -10.04
C GLY A 25 -8.02 -15.39 -9.09
N LEU A 26 -7.67 -14.36 -8.30
CA LEU A 26 -8.59 -13.64 -7.42
C LEU A 26 -9.44 -12.62 -8.20
N CYS A 27 -8.88 -12.04 -9.25
CA CYS A 27 -9.56 -11.18 -10.24
C CYS A 27 -9.44 -11.80 -11.63
N GLN A 28 -10.34 -11.40 -12.55
CA GLN A 28 -10.37 -11.89 -13.93
C GLN A 28 -10.18 -10.72 -14.90
N GLY A 29 -9.52 -10.98 -16.04
CA GLY A 29 -9.28 -9.98 -17.08
C GLY A 29 -7.86 -9.38 -17.03
N SER A 30 -7.70 -8.20 -17.60
CA SER A 30 -6.42 -7.45 -17.58
C SER A 30 -6.31 -6.58 -16.33
N VAL A 31 -5.07 -6.23 -15.95
CA VAL A 31 -4.81 -5.28 -14.84
C VAL A 31 -5.58 -3.98 -15.04
N ASP A 32 -5.57 -3.41 -16.25
CA ASP A 32 -6.29 -2.16 -16.53
C ASP A 32 -7.80 -2.32 -16.32
N SER A 33 -8.39 -3.45 -16.74
CA SER A 33 -9.83 -3.71 -16.53
C SER A 33 -10.19 -3.87 -15.05
N VAL A 34 -9.31 -4.49 -14.25
CA VAL A 34 -9.49 -4.63 -12.80
C VAL A 34 -9.38 -3.27 -12.12
N LEU A 35 -8.45 -2.42 -12.55
CA LEU A 35 -8.29 -1.07 -12.02
C LEU A 35 -9.47 -0.16 -12.38
N GLU A 36 -9.95 -0.22 -13.63
CA GLU A 36 -11.09 0.59 -14.12
C GLU A 36 -12.41 0.20 -13.45
N SER A 37 -12.65 -1.10 -13.28
CA SER A 37 -13.86 -1.62 -12.60
C SER A 37 -13.80 -1.54 -11.08
N GLU A 38 -12.63 -1.26 -10.53
CA GLU A 38 -12.34 -1.29 -9.10
C GLU A 38 -12.59 -2.64 -8.40
N ASP A 39 -12.61 -3.76 -9.13
CA ASP A 39 -12.85 -5.10 -8.56
C ASP A 39 -11.81 -5.47 -7.48
N TYR A 40 -10.59 -4.92 -7.57
CA TYR A 40 -9.54 -5.05 -6.55
C TYR A 40 -10.00 -4.61 -5.15
N LYS A 41 -11.01 -3.73 -5.02
CA LYS A 41 -11.50 -3.22 -3.72
C LYS A 41 -12.06 -4.30 -2.82
N ARG A 42 -12.44 -5.45 -3.36
CA ARG A 42 -12.86 -6.62 -2.59
C ARG A 42 -11.75 -7.18 -1.70
N PHE A 43 -10.49 -6.98 -2.11
CA PHE A 43 -9.30 -7.46 -1.42
C PHE A 43 -8.46 -6.31 -0.86
N TYR A 44 -8.55 -5.11 -1.41
CA TYR A 44 -7.82 -3.92 -0.97
C TYR A 44 -8.70 -2.66 -0.97
N MET A 45 -9.31 -2.35 0.18
CA MET A 45 -10.38 -1.35 0.32
C MET A 45 -9.94 0.00 0.90
N HIS A 46 -8.65 0.19 1.20
CA HIS A 46 -8.13 1.40 1.82
C HIS A 46 -7.02 2.07 0.99
N ARG A 47 -6.54 3.22 1.44
CA ARG A 47 -5.40 3.93 0.82
C ARG A 47 -4.08 3.29 1.25
N THR A 48 -3.00 3.59 0.53
CA THR A 48 -1.66 3.06 0.81
C THR A 48 -0.92 3.86 1.88
N GLY A 49 -1.52 4.91 2.43
CA GLY A 49 -0.92 5.64 3.53
C GLY A 49 -1.69 6.90 3.88
N HIS A 50 -1.20 7.55 4.94
CA HIS A 50 -1.66 8.83 5.48
C HIS A 50 -0.45 9.62 6.03
N TRP A 51 -0.62 10.93 6.27
CA TRP A 51 0.41 11.71 6.96
C TRP A 51 0.62 11.16 8.37
N LEU A 52 1.84 11.30 8.87
CA LEU A 52 2.23 10.83 10.20
C LEU A 52 3.01 11.91 10.94
N GLY A 53 2.64 12.15 12.20
CA GLY A 53 3.29 13.14 13.06
C GLY A 53 2.78 13.08 14.49
N LEU A 54 2.24 14.19 15.02
CA LEU A 54 1.75 14.22 16.40
C LEU A 54 0.49 13.36 16.57
N ASP A 55 -0.37 13.36 15.54
CA ASP A 55 -1.48 12.43 15.42
C ASP A 55 -1.11 11.29 14.47
N VAL A 56 -1.66 10.09 14.71
CA VAL A 56 -1.39 8.92 13.85
C VAL A 56 -1.81 9.18 12.40
N HIS A 57 -2.99 9.76 12.22
CA HIS A 57 -3.43 10.34 10.96
C HIS A 57 -3.25 11.84 11.05
N ASP A 58 -2.06 12.31 10.71
CA ASP A 58 -1.65 13.68 11.01
C ASP A 58 -2.34 14.73 10.14
N VAL A 59 -2.30 15.96 10.62
CA VAL A 59 -2.84 17.13 9.91
C VAL A 59 -2.10 17.39 8.59
N GLY A 60 -2.75 18.13 7.70
CA GLY A 60 -2.17 18.59 6.44
C GLY A 60 -3.04 18.27 5.25
N GLU A 61 -3.23 19.26 4.37
CA GLU A 61 -4.04 19.07 3.17
C GLU A 61 -3.37 18.05 2.24
N TYR A 62 -4.10 17.00 1.86
CA TYR A 62 -3.68 16.02 0.85
C TYR A 62 -3.76 16.57 -0.57
N LYS A 63 -4.62 17.59 -0.78
CA LYS A 63 -4.82 18.24 -2.06
C LYS A 63 -4.70 19.74 -1.92
N GLN A 64 -4.05 20.38 -2.89
CA GLN A 64 -3.96 21.83 -3.01
C GLN A 64 -4.54 22.23 -4.36
N GLN A 65 -5.52 23.13 -4.36
CA GLN A 65 -6.21 23.57 -5.58
C GLN A 65 -6.81 22.41 -6.40
N GLY A 66 -7.27 21.35 -5.74
CA GLY A 66 -7.88 20.16 -6.37
C GLY A 66 -6.89 19.06 -6.78
N GLU A 67 -5.59 19.39 -6.85
CA GLU A 67 -4.52 18.47 -7.24
C GLU A 67 -3.87 17.80 -6.03
N TRP A 68 -3.36 16.58 -6.21
CA TRP A 68 -2.61 15.90 -5.16
C TRP A 68 -1.36 16.67 -4.79
N ARG A 69 -1.13 16.84 -3.49
CA ARG A 69 0.00 17.60 -2.97
C ARG A 69 1.32 16.96 -3.40
N THR A 70 2.23 17.77 -3.94
CA THR A 70 3.59 17.35 -4.25
C THR A 70 4.38 17.13 -2.96
N LEU A 71 5.06 15.99 -2.88
CA LEU A 71 5.93 15.65 -1.76
C LEU A 71 7.16 16.56 -1.74
N CYS A 72 7.48 17.11 -0.57
CA CYS A 72 8.70 17.87 -0.32
C CYS A 72 9.47 17.29 0.88
N PRO A 73 10.78 17.55 0.98
CA PRO A 73 11.58 17.09 2.11
C PRO A 73 11.00 17.54 3.45
N GLY A 74 11.02 16.66 4.45
CA GLY A 74 10.47 16.88 5.79
C GLY A 74 9.04 16.40 5.99
N MET A 75 8.34 15.98 4.94
CA MET A 75 7.04 15.30 5.07
C MET A 75 7.22 13.86 5.53
N THR A 76 6.39 13.41 6.46
CA THR A 76 6.38 12.02 6.96
C THR A 76 5.03 11.38 6.70
N LEU A 77 5.04 10.13 6.24
CA LEU A 77 3.84 9.38 5.84
C LEU A 77 4.02 7.88 6.04
N THR A 78 2.92 7.16 6.13
CA THR A 78 2.92 5.70 6.09
C THR A 78 2.93 5.17 4.65
N VAL A 79 3.43 3.94 4.48
CA VAL A 79 3.28 3.12 3.26
C VAL A 79 2.80 1.74 3.68
N GLU A 80 1.52 1.46 3.46
CA GLU A 80 0.77 0.36 4.08
C GLU A 80 -0.12 -0.41 3.09
N PRO A 81 0.42 -1.00 2.01
CA PRO A 81 -0.37 -1.89 1.15
C PRO A 81 -0.85 -3.13 1.92
N GLY A 82 -2.05 -3.60 1.60
CA GLY A 82 -2.63 -4.79 2.22
C GLY A 82 -3.51 -5.59 1.28
N SER A 83 -3.80 -6.83 1.67
CA SER A 83 -4.74 -7.73 1.01
C SER A 83 -5.51 -8.51 2.05
N TYR A 84 -6.84 -8.49 1.95
CA TYR A 84 -7.75 -9.14 2.90
C TYR A 84 -8.74 -10.00 2.13
N ILE A 85 -8.59 -11.31 2.21
CA ILE A 85 -9.32 -12.26 1.40
C ILE A 85 -10.32 -12.98 2.29
N ARG A 86 -11.60 -12.65 2.15
CA ARG A 86 -12.69 -13.39 2.81
C ARG A 86 -13.03 -14.65 2.03
N ALA A 87 -13.37 -15.73 2.73
CA ALA A 87 -13.93 -16.92 2.10
C ALA A 87 -15.16 -16.60 1.22
N ALA A 88 -15.15 -17.11 -0.01
CA ALA A 88 -16.24 -16.99 -0.98
C ALA A 88 -16.12 -18.07 -2.05
N GLU A 89 -17.24 -18.40 -2.71
CA GLU A 89 -17.29 -19.43 -3.77
C GLU A 89 -16.35 -19.13 -4.94
N ASN A 90 -16.13 -17.85 -5.25
CA ASN A 90 -15.31 -17.39 -6.37
C ASN A 90 -13.85 -17.09 -5.97
N VAL A 91 -13.40 -17.54 -4.79
CA VAL A 91 -12.04 -17.34 -4.27
C VAL A 91 -11.39 -18.70 -4.07
N PRO A 92 -10.13 -18.93 -4.53
CA PRO A 92 -9.44 -20.18 -4.27
C PRO A 92 -9.34 -20.48 -2.77
N GLN A 93 -9.73 -21.69 -2.38
CA GLN A 93 -9.89 -22.06 -0.96
C GLN A 93 -8.63 -21.88 -0.11
N HIS A 94 -7.44 -22.03 -0.69
CA HIS A 94 -6.17 -21.86 0.01
C HIS A 94 -5.86 -20.40 0.39
N PHE A 95 -6.61 -19.43 -0.13
CA PHE A 95 -6.51 -18.02 0.26
C PHE A 95 -7.57 -17.57 1.26
N TRP A 96 -8.51 -18.44 1.64
CA TRP A 96 -9.63 -18.05 2.50
C TRP A 96 -9.17 -17.54 3.86
N ASP A 97 -9.76 -16.42 4.26
CA ASP A 97 -9.62 -15.77 5.56
C ASP A 97 -8.18 -15.37 5.90
N ILE A 98 -7.36 -15.10 4.87
CA ILE A 98 -6.02 -14.54 4.99
C ILE A 98 -6.08 -13.02 4.86
N GLY A 99 -5.53 -12.33 5.85
CA GLY A 99 -5.32 -10.88 5.84
C GLY A 99 -3.85 -10.55 6.08
N VAL A 100 -3.24 -9.78 5.20
CA VAL A 100 -1.85 -9.34 5.31
C VAL A 100 -1.77 -7.84 5.03
N ARG A 101 -1.03 -7.12 5.88
CA ARG A 101 -0.60 -5.73 5.65
C ARG A 101 0.83 -5.60 6.14
N ILE A 102 1.67 -4.97 5.34
CA ILE A 102 3.05 -4.64 5.70
C ILE A 102 3.16 -3.13 5.59
N GLU A 103 3.58 -2.49 6.67
CA GLU A 103 3.53 -1.04 6.83
C GLU A 103 4.88 -0.51 7.30
N ASP A 104 5.31 0.59 6.68
CA ASP A 104 6.48 1.35 7.10
C ASP A 104 6.16 2.84 7.23
N ASP A 105 6.87 3.49 8.15
CA ASP A 105 6.90 4.94 8.29
C ASP A 105 8.05 5.52 7.46
N VAL A 106 7.74 6.55 6.68
CA VAL A 106 8.62 7.08 5.65
C VAL A 106 8.79 8.59 5.81
N LEU A 107 10.04 9.04 5.94
CA LEU A 107 10.41 10.45 5.87
C LEU A 107 10.85 10.80 4.44
N VAL A 108 10.27 11.82 3.83
CA VAL A 108 10.74 12.35 2.54
C VAL A 108 12.01 13.17 2.77
N THR A 109 13.08 12.84 2.05
CA THR A 109 14.39 13.51 2.15
C THR A 109 14.70 14.28 0.87
N ALA A 110 15.75 15.11 0.87
CA ALA A 110 16.13 15.93 -0.30
C ALA A 110 16.38 15.12 -1.58
N SER A 111 16.89 13.89 -1.47
CA SER A 111 17.23 13.01 -2.59
C SER A 111 16.30 11.81 -2.74
N GLY A 112 15.33 11.61 -1.83
CA GLY A 112 14.57 10.36 -1.81
C GLY A 112 13.63 10.24 -0.62
N ASN A 113 13.80 9.16 0.13
CA ASN A 113 13.13 8.92 1.39
C ASN A 113 14.05 8.14 2.35
N GLU A 114 13.65 8.12 3.61
CA GLU A 114 14.24 7.30 4.68
C GLU A 114 13.11 6.46 5.29
N LEU A 115 13.37 5.17 5.51
CA LEU A 115 12.45 4.27 6.21
C LEU A 115 12.77 4.30 7.71
N LEU A 116 11.86 4.84 8.51
CA LEU A 116 12.05 4.98 9.96
C LEU A 116 11.82 3.66 10.71
N THR A 117 11.09 2.72 10.10
CA THR A 117 10.69 1.43 10.66
C THR A 117 11.47 0.24 10.08
N ALA A 118 12.55 0.50 9.33
CA ALA A 118 13.31 -0.54 8.63
C ALA A 118 13.93 -1.61 9.53
N ALA A 119 14.04 -1.36 10.84
CA ALA A 119 14.62 -2.30 11.79
C ALA A 119 13.75 -3.55 12.04
N ALA A 120 12.44 -3.48 11.79
CA ALA A 120 11.57 -4.64 11.89
C ALA A 120 11.69 -5.50 10.61
N PRO A 121 12.00 -6.80 10.72
CA PRO A 121 12.11 -7.66 9.55
C PRO A 121 10.75 -7.84 8.88
N LYS A 122 10.77 -7.91 7.54
CA LYS A 122 9.55 -8.01 6.72
C LYS A 122 9.66 -9.00 5.57
N THR A 123 10.85 -9.55 5.32
CA THR A 123 10.96 -10.69 4.40
C THR A 123 10.55 -11.97 5.11
N VAL A 124 10.05 -12.94 4.34
CA VAL A 124 9.65 -14.25 4.88
C VAL A 124 10.82 -14.89 5.63
N THR A 125 12.01 -14.93 5.02
CA THR A 125 13.21 -15.53 5.62
C THR A 125 13.60 -14.87 6.93
N GLU A 126 13.69 -13.54 6.99
CA GLU A 126 14.10 -12.85 8.22
C GLU A 126 13.08 -13.05 9.36
N ILE A 127 11.78 -13.09 9.04
CA ILE A 127 10.73 -13.37 10.03
C ILE A 127 10.84 -14.80 10.53
N GLU A 128 10.97 -15.78 9.63
CA GLU A 128 11.10 -17.19 9.98
C GLU A 128 12.35 -17.47 10.82
N GLU A 129 13.48 -16.83 10.52
CA GLU A 129 14.71 -16.93 11.30
C GLU A 129 14.59 -16.30 12.69
N LEU A 130 13.90 -15.16 12.81
CA LEU A 130 13.68 -14.49 14.11
C LEU A 130 12.81 -15.31 15.07
N MET A 131 11.93 -16.17 14.55
CA MET A 131 11.00 -16.97 15.35
C MET A 131 11.54 -18.33 15.81
N GLN A 132 12.71 -18.75 15.33
CA GLN A 132 13.36 -20.01 15.72
C GLN A 132 13.91 -19.97 17.15
#